data_AF-A0A5B6U8B7-F1
#
_entry.id   AF-A0A5B6U8B7-F1
#
_cell.length_a   1.000
_cell.length_b   1.000
_cell.length_c   1.000
_cell.angle_alpha   90.00
_cell.angle_beta   90.00
_cell.angle_gamma   90.00
#
_symmetry.space_group_name_H-M   'P 1'
#
loop_
_entity.id
_entity.type
_entity.pdbx_description
1 polymer ?
#
loop_
_entity_poly.entity_id
_entity_poly.type
_entity_poly.pdbx_seq_one_letter_code
_entity_poly.pdbx_strand_id
1 'polypeptide(L)'
;MDTEAEFLSSKRQTGNEWELFKENVRPLKRGRNVDLLNHALKAHTNDHLKKSLLENRRRLIEAIDEYQGDDPLQPWLDCIKWVQEAFPAGGDFSGLVLIYEQCVRAFWHSDRYKDDLRYLKVWLEYAEHCSDAEVIYSFLDANDIGKTHSAYYIAYALHMESKSKMKAANDILNLGISSNAQPIEKLRDAYKKFLARSMRRPNAIEEELKEDDLPVRSFGTVLARGESQRQAIKTFELGRNKLKQDQ
;
A
#
# COMPACT_ATOMS: atom_id res chain seq x y z
N MET A 1 8.18 32.01 -28.95
CA MET A 1 8.26 30.71 -28.25
C MET A 1 8.38 31.03 -26.78
N ASP A 2 7.52 30.45 -25.94
CA ASP A 2 7.56 30.70 -24.50
C ASP A 2 8.90 30.20 -23.94
N THR A 3 9.58 30.99 -23.11
CA THR A 3 10.84 30.59 -22.46
C THR A 3 10.65 29.35 -21.60
N GLU A 4 9.43 29.13 -21.09
CA GLU A 4 9.01 27.93 -20.38
C GLU A 4 8.94 26.70 -21.31
N ALA A 5 8.42 26.86 -22.53
CA ALA A 5 8.37 25.80 -23.53
C ALA A 5 9.77 25.43 -24.05
N GLU A 6 10.67 26.42 -24.18
CA GLU A 6 12.07 26.18 -24.53
C GLU A 6 12.85 25.48 -23.41
N PHE A 7 12.56 25.79 -22.14
CA PHE A 7 13.13 25.11 -20.99
C PHE A 7 12.67 23.65 -20.89
N LEU A 8 11.38 23.39 -21.09
CA LEU A 8 10.83 22.03 -21.14
C LEU A 8 11.36 21.22 -22.34
N SER A 9 11.66 21.88 -23.46
CA SER A 9 12.21 21.27 -24.68
C SER A 9 13.74 21.09 -24.62
N SER A 10 14.41 21.82 -23.73
CA SER A 10 15.85 21.73 -23.51
C SER A 10 16.20 20.41 -22.82
N LYS A 11 16.85 19.50 -23.56
CA LYS A 11 17.43 18.24 -23.06
C LYS A 11 18.58 18.43 -22.05
N ARG A 12 18.61 19.53 -21.29
CA ARG A 12 19.55 19.70 -20.17
C ARG A 12 19.11 18.76 -19.05
N GLN A 13 19.96 17.78 -18.73
CA GLN A 13 19.80 16.98 -17.51
C GLN A 13 20.02 17.90 -16.31
N THR A 14 18.95 18.50 -15.80
CA THR A 14 19.02 19.47 -14.71
C THR A 14 19.17 18.82 -13.34
N GLY A 15 19.17 17.48 -13.24
CA GLY A 15 19.19 16.79 -11.93
C GLY A 15 17.95 17.03 -11.06
N ASN A 16 17.00 17.83 -11.59
CA ASN A 16 15.82 18.36 -10.91
C ASN A 16 14.52 17.79 -11.50
N GLU A 17 14.56 16.60 -12.10
CA GLU A 17 13.34 16.00 -12.67
C GLU A 17 12.27 15.79 -11.58
N TRP A 18 12.70 15.56 -10.34
CA TRP A 18 11.80 15.54 -9.19
C TRP A 18 11.01 16.84 -9.00
N GLU A 19 11.53 18.02 -9.38
CA GLU A 19 10.79 19.29 -9.28
C GLU A 19 9.62 19.33 -10.26
N LEU A 20 9.79 18.73 -11.44
CA LEU A 20 8.78 18.66 -12.51
C LEU A 20 7.67 17.65 -12.20
N PHE A 21 7.99 16.58 -11.48
CA PHE A 21 7.05 15.47 -11.22
C PHE A 21 6.66 15.30 -9.76
N LYS A 22 6.98 16.26 -8.87
CA LYS A 22 6.74 16.17 -7.43
C LYS A 22 5.30 15.80 -7.04
N GLU A 23 4.30 16.25 -7.81
CA GLU A 23 2.88 15.94 -7.59
C GLU A 23 2.56 14.44 -7.77
N ASN A 24 3.39 13.72 -8.52
CA ASN A 24 3.29 12.28 -8.77
C ASN A 24 4.23 11.46 -7.87
N VAL A 25 4.81 12.05 -6.81
CA VAL A 25 5.72 11.34 -5.91
C VAL A 25 5.06 11.13 -4.56
N ARG A 26 4.72 9.88 -4.22
CA ARG A 26 4.17 9.55 -2.91
C ARG A 26 5.22 9.77 -1.82
N PRO A 27 4.87 10.50 -0.73
CA PRO A 27 5.75 10.64 0.42
C PRO A 27 6.02 9.29 1.10
N LEU A 28 7.27 9.04 1.49
CA LEU A 28 7.66 7.89 2.31
C LEU A 28 8.13 8.38 3.67
N LYS A 29 7.72 7.69 4.76
CA LYS A 29 8.13 8.05 6.14
C LYS A 29 9.66 8.04 6.33
N ARG A 30 10.38 7.21 5.56
CA ARG A 30 11.85 7.13 5.57
C ARG A 30 12.55 8.11 4.61
N GLY A 31 11.79 8.88 3.82
CA GLY A 31 12.32 9.64 2.68
C GLY A 31 12.59 8.77 1.44
N ARG A 32 13.16 9.40 0.40
CA ARG A 32 13.55 8.76 -0.87
C ARG A 32 14.99 9.12 -1.22
N ASN A 33 15.67 8.23 -1.93
CA ASN A 33 16.94 8.55 -2.55
C ASN A 33 16.69 9.38 -3.83
N VAL A 34 17.30 10.56 -3.92
CA VAL A 34 17.08 11.52 -5.01
C VAL A 34 17.56 10.98 -6.36
N ASP A 35 18.69 10.25 -6.38
CA ASP A 35 19.23 9.67 -7.62
C ASP A 35 18.31 8.59 -8.18
N LEU A 36 17.81 7.71 -7.32
CA LEU A 36 16.85 6.68 -7.70
C LEU A 36 15.51 7.29 -8.12
N LEU A 37 15.08 8.35 -7.44
CA LEU A 37 13.86 9.09 -7.79
C LEU A 37 13.97 9.70 -9.19
N ASN A 38 15.06 10.42 -9.48
CA ASN A 38 15.29 10.97 -10.81
C ASN A 38 15.32 9.86 -11.87
N HIS A 39 16.04 8.75 -11.61
CA HIS A 39 16.05 7.62 -12.55
C HIS A 39 14.65 7.02 -12.80
N ALA A 40 13.85 6.84 -11.75
CA ALA A 40 12.48 6.36 -11.87
C ALA A 40 11.58 7.33 -12.64
N LEU A 41 11.76 8.65 -12.44
CA LEU A 41 10.99 9.67 -13.15
C LEU A 41 11.31 9.71 -14.64
N LYS A 42 12.57 9.48 -15.05
CA LYS A 42 12.94 9.32 -16.47
C LYS A 42 12.22 8.15 -17.15
N ALA A 43 11.85 7.11 -16.39
CA ALA A 43 11.15 5.97 -16.95
C ALA A 43 9.71 6.28 -17.39
N HIS A 44 9.13 7.41 -16.97
CA HIS A 44 7.83 7.86 -17.48
C HIS A 44 7.87 8.34 -18.93
N THR A 45 9.01 8.90 -19.36
CA THR A 45 9.20 9.42 -20.72
C THR A 45 9.94 8.46 -21.64
N ASN A 46 10.65 7.48 -21.07
CA ASN A 46 11.49 6.54 -21.82
C ASN A 46 11.03 5.09 -21.68
N ASP A 47 10.45 4.55 -22.75
CA ASP A 47 9.95 3.17 -22.82
C ASP A 47 11.03 2.11 -22.55
N HIS A 48 12.28 2.36 -22.93
CA HIS A 48 13.38 1.42 -22.68
C HIS A 48 13.66 1.30 -21.18
N LEU A 49 13.68 2.43 -20.46
CA LEU A 49 13.84 2.43 -19.00
C LEU A 49 12.65 1.76 -18.31
N LYS A 50 11.42 2.05 -18.78
CA LYS A 50 10.22 1.39 -18.27
C LYS A 50 10.28 -0.14 -18.43
N LYS A 51 10.71 -0.64 -19.58
CA LYS A 51 10.92 -2.08 -19.81
C LYS A 51 11.97 -2.65 -18.86
N SER A 52 13.09 -1.94 -18.67
CA SER A 52 14.15 -2.33 -17.74
C SER A 52 13.65 -2.45 -16.29
N LEU A 53 12.81 -1.51 -15.83
CA LEU A 53 12.19 -1.60 -14.50
C LEU A 53 11.29 -2.84 -14.37
N LEU A 54 10.41 -3.08 -15.35
CA LEU A 54 9.52 -4.25 -15.30
C LEU A 54 10.29 -5.57 -15.32
N GLU A 55 11.36 -5.64 -16.09
CA GLU A 55 12.29 -6.77 -16.14
C GLU A 55 12.97 -6.99 -14.78
N ASN A 56 13.48 -5.92 -14.16
CA ASN A 56 14.12 -6.02 -12.85
C ASN A 56 13.12 -6.45 -11.76
N ARG A 57 11.87 -5.98 -11.82
CA ARG A 57 10.80 -6.45 -10.93
C ARG A 57 10.59 -7.95 -11.07
N ARG A 58 10.55 -8.47 -12.31
CA ARG A 58 10.39 -9.91 -12.56
C ARG A 58 11.53 -10.71 -11.94
N ARG A 59 12.77 -10.26 -12.13
CA ARG A 59 13.96 -10.91 -11.54
C ARG A 59 13.91 -10.93 -10.01
N LEU A 60 13.45 -9.86 -9.37
CA LEU A 60 13.32 -9.83 -7.91
C LEU A 60 12.24 -10.79 -7.42
N ILE A 61 11.17 -10.98 -8.18
CA ILE A 61 10.13 -11.98 -7.87
C ILE A 61 10.68 -13.40 -8.05
N GLU A 62 11.37 -13.68 -9.16
CA GLU A 62 12.04 -14.97 -9.39
C GLU A 62 13.06 -15.28 -8.27
N ALA A 63 13.82 -14.28 -7.84
CA ALA A 63 14.78 -14.41 -6.75
C ALA A 63 14.14 -14.69 -5.38
N ILE A 64 12.88 -14.30 -5.15
CA ILE A 64 12.12 -14.68 -3.95
C ILE A 64 11.83 -16.18 -3.99
N ASP A 65 11.36 -16.70 -5.13
CA ASP A 65 10.96 -18.10 -5.29
C ASP A 65 12.18 -19.05 -5.25
N GLU A 66 13.32 -18.61 -5.78
CA GLU A 66 14.56 -19.39 -5.82
C GLU A 66 15.37 -19.30 -4.51
N TYR A 67 14.99 -18.46 -3.56
CA TYR A 67 15.77 -18.21 -2.36
C TYR A 67 15.84 -19.44 -1.44
N GLN A 68 17.07 -19.87 -1.11
CA GLN A 68 17.36 -21.00 -0.23
C GLN A 68 18.14 -20.59 1.04
N GLY A 69 18.18 -19.30 1.35
CA GLY A 69 18.90 -18.80 2.53
C GLY A 69 18.09 -18.90 3.82
N ASP A 70 18.74 -18.55 4.93
CA ASP A 70 18.16 -18.72 6.27
C ASP A 70 16.99 -17.78 6.56
N ASP A 71 16.90 -16.60 5.94
CA ASP A 71 15.85 -15.61 6.20
C ASP A 71 14.98 -15.34 4.95
N PRO A 72 13.97 -16.20 4.67
CA PRO A 72 13.13 -16.07 3.47
C PRO A 72 12.31 -14.78 3.43
N LEU A 73 12.17 -14.03 4.54
CA LEU A 73 11.53 -12.72 4.53
C LEU A 73 12.39 -11.66 3.82
N GLN A 74 13.72 -11.78 3.85
CA GLN A 74 14.63 -10.72 3.39
C GLN A 74 14.46 -10.38 1.90
N PRO A 75 14.38 -11.34 0.95
CA PRO A 75 14.12 -11.04 -0.46
C PRO A 75 12.81 -10.28 -0.71
N TRP A 76 11.77 -10.53 0.08
CA TRP A 76 10.52 -9.77 0.00
C TRP A 76 10.72 -8.31 0.39
N LEU A 77 11.44 -8.05 1.49
CA LEU A 77 11.73 -6.69 1.96
C LEU A 77 12.54 -5.91 0.92
N ASP A 78 13.50 -6.56 0.29
CA ASP A 78 14.33 -5.96 -0.76
C ASP A 78 13.50 -5.66 -2.01
N CYS A 79 12.61 -6.57 -2.41
CA CYS A 79 11.68 -6.36 -3.52
C CYS A 79 10.72 -5.19 -3.23
N ILE A 80 10.07 -5.18 -2.06
CA ILE A 80 9.17 -4.10 -1.61
C ILE A 80 9.89 -2.76 -1.63
N LYS A 81 11.09 -2.69 -1.03
CA LYS A 81 11.90 -1.47 -0.98
C LYS A 81 12.21 -0.97 -2.38
N TRP A 82 12.65 -1.86 -3.27
CA TRP A 82 12.95 -1.52 -4.64
C TRP A 82 11.72 -1.03 -5.40
N VAL A 83 10.56 -1.66 -5.25
CA VAL A 83 9.31 -1.23 -5.90
C VAL A 83 8.87 0.16 -5.41
N GLN A 84 8.98 0.43 -4.11
CA GLN A 84 8.67 1.75 -3.55
C GLN A 84 9.55 2.87 -4.16
N GLU A 85 10.81 2.55 -4.47
CA GLU A 85 11.77 3.48 -5.09
C GLU A 85 11.57 3.62 -6.59
N ALA A 86 11.37 2.49 -7.30
CA ALA A 86 11.21 2.42 -8.75
C ALA A 86 9.87 2.96 -9.27
N PHE A 87 8.82 2.98 -8.43
CA PHE A 87 7.49 3.44 -8.79
C PHE A 87 7.03 4.56 -7.85
N PRO A 88 7.53 5.80 -8.03
CA PRO A 88 7.30 6.88 -7.07
C PRO A 88 5.83 7.30 -6.92
N ALA A 89 5.04 7.20 -7.99
CA ALA A 89 3.59 7.43 -7.95
C ALA A 89 2.82 6.35 -7.19
N GLY A 90 3.40 5.15 -7.04
CA GLY A 90 2.69 3.99 -6.52
C GLY A 90 1.51 3.60 -7.42
N GLY A 91 0.37 3.29 -6.79
CA GLY A 91 -0.85 2.85 -7.48
C GLY A 91 -0.78 1.44 -8.04
N ASP A 92 -1.85 1.01 -8.71
CA ASP A 92 -2.03 -0.37 -9.17
C ASP A 92 -0.93 -0.83 -10.14
N PHE A 93 -0.40 0.09 -10.95
CA PHE A 93 0.67 -0.20 -11.91
C PHE A 93 1.97 -0.68 -11.26
N SER A 94 2.25 -0.24 -10.02
CA SER A 94 3.44 -0.68 -9.28
C SER A 94 3.38 -2.17 -8.94
N GLY A 95 2.17 -2.74 -8.78
CA GLY A 95 1.96 -4.09 -8.24
C GLY A 95 2.29 -4.22 -6.75
N LEU A 96 2.59 -3.11 -6.06
CA LEU A 96 3.10 -3.12 -4.69
C LEU A 96 2.12 -3.75 -3.69
N VAL A 97 0.82 -3.47 -3.82
CA VAL A 97 -0.23 -4.05 -2.95
C VAL A 97 -0.27 -5.58 -3.07
N LEU A 98 -0.12 -6.10 -4.30
CA LEU A 98 -0.06 -7.55 -4.51
C LEU A 98 1.19 -8.15 -3.88
N ILE A 99 2.34 -7.48 -3.98
CA ILE A 99 3.59 -7.95 -3.35
C ILE A 99 3.46 -7.98 -1.83
N TYR A 100 2.85 -6.95 -1.22
CA TYR A 100 2.53 -6.99 0.21
C TYR A 100 1.64 -8.18 0.57
N GLU A 101 0.54 -8.37 -0.17
CA GLU A 101 -0.40 -9.46 0.05
C GLU A 101 0.27 -10.83 -0.01
N GLN A 102 1.09 -11.08 -1.05
CA GLN A 102 1.79 -12.36 -1.18
C GLN A 102 2.84 -12.55 -0.07
N CYS A 103 3.57 -11.49 0.31
CA CYS A 103 4.52 -11.54 1.42
C CYS A 103 3.83 -11.92 2.73
N VAL A 104 2.74 -11.24 3.08
CA VAL A 104 2.03 -11.54 4.33
C VAL A 104 1.42 -12.93 4.33
N ARG A 105 0.87 -13.39 3.19
CA ARG A 105 0.32 -14.74 3.03
C ARG A 105 1.38 -15.84 3.07
N ALA A 106 2.63 -15.56 2.71
CA ALA A 106 3.71 -16.54 2.77
C ALA A 106 4.16 -16.87 4.21
N PHE A 107 3.97 -15.95 5.16
CA PHE A 107 4.57 -16.06 6.50
C PHE A 107 3.61 -16.02 7.68
N TRP A 108 2.29 -15.82 7.49
CA TRP A 108 1.35 -15.62 8.61
C TRP A 108 1.29 -16.81 9.58
N HIS A 109 1.51 -18.03 9.08
CA HIS A 109 1.56 -19.26 9.87
C HIS A 109 2.94 -19.53 10.51
N SER A 110 3.96 -18.73 10.18
CA SER A 110 5.33 -18.93 10.66
C SER A 110 5.55 -18.22 11.99
N ASP A 111 5.67 -18.99 13.07
CA ASP A 111 5.91 -18.46 14.42
C ASP A 111 7.19 -17.61 14.49
N ARG A 112 8.18 -17.89 13.64
CA ARG A 112 9.43 -17.13 13.54
C ARG A 112 9.21 -15.64 13.30
N TYR A 113 8.18 -15.28 12.52
CA TYR A 113 7.97 -13.90 12.09
C TYR A 113 6.84 -13.18 12.83
N LYS A 114 6.06 -13.89 13.66
CA LYS A 114 4.97 -13.29 14.44
C LYS A 114 5.43 -12.10 15.28
N ASP A 115 6.65 -12.17 15.83
CA ASP A 115 7.24 -11.09 16.61
C ASP A 115 8.33 -10.29 15.87
N ASP A 116 8.51 -10.50 14.57
CA ASP A 116 9.50 -9.75 13.78
C ASP A 116 8.92 -8.38 13.37
N LEU A 117 9.54 -7.30 13.84
CA LEU A 117 9.14 -5.93 13.52
C LEU A 117 9.19 -5.63 12.01
N ARG A 118 10.08 -6.27 11.24
CA ARG A 118 10.16 -6.11 9.78
C ARG A 118 8.89 -6.65 9.14
N TYR A 119 8.44 -7.82 9.59
CA TYR A 119 7.21 -8.45 9.10
C TYR A 119 5.97 -7.66 9.49
N LEU A 120 5.91 -7.18 10.74
CA LEU A 120 4.83 -6.29 11.17
C LEU A 120 4.75 -5.02 10.31
N LYS A 121 5.89 -4.41 9.96
CA LYS A 121 5.88 -3.22 9.07
C LYS A 121 5.26 -3.51 7.70
N VAL A 122 5.50 -4.71 7.13
CA VAL A 122 4.87 -5.12 5.87
C VAL A 122 3.34 -5.18 6.03
N TRP A 123 2.85 -5.77 7.12
CA TRP A 123 1.42 -5.79 7.43
C TRP A 123 0.80 -4.40 7.61
N LEU A 124 1.49 -3.51 8.33
CA LEU A 124 1.01 -2.15 8.54
C LEU A 124 0.98 -1.34 7.23
N GLU A 125 2.01 -1.50 6.40
CA GLU A 125 2.02 -0.90 5.06
C GLU A 125 0.91 -1.51 4.20
N TYR A 126 0.69 -2.81 4.23
CA TYR A 126 -0.42 -3.47 3.52
C TYR A 126 -1.79 -2.89 3.94
N ALA A 127 -2.02 -2.75 5.24
CA ALA A 127 -3.23 -2.18 5.80
C ALA A 127 -3.48 -0.73 5.34
N GLU A 128 -2.44 0.11 5.26
CA GLU A 128 -2.54 1.48 4.72
C GLU A 128 -2.96 1.53 3.24
N HIS A 129 -2.88 0.42 2.49
CA HIS A 129 -3.26 0.35 1.08
C HIS A 129 -4.61 -0.35 0.83
N CYS A 130 -5.27 -0.85 1.88
CA CYS A 130 -6.54 -1.56 1.78
C CYS A 130 -7.68 -0.69 2.34
N SER A 131 -8.86 -0.75 1.71
CA SER A 131 -10.09 -0.12 2.22
C SER A 131 -10.50 -0.70 3.57
N ASP A 132 -10.38 -2.03 3.71
CA ASP A 132 -10.84 -2.81 4.85
C ASP A 132 -9.71 -3.10 5.85
N ALA A 133 -8.94 -2.08 6.21
CA ALA A 133 -7.80 -2.25 7.12
C ALA A 133 -8.20 -2.85 8.49
N GLU A 134 -9.43 -2.65 8.95
CA GLU A 134 -9.97 -3.26 10.18
C GLU A 134 -9.98 -4.80 10.13
N VAL A 135 -10.22 -5.38 8.95
CA VAL A 135 -10.15 -6.85 8.75
C VAL A 135 -8.70 -7.33 8.91
N ILE A 136 -7.74 -6.56 8.39
CA ILE A 136 -6.31 -6.86 8.52
C ILE A 136 -5.88 -6.78 9.99
N TYR A 137 -6.28 -5.75 10.72
CA TYR A 137 -5.97 -5.66 12.16
C TYR A 137 -6.62 -6.78 12.97
N SER A 138 -7.85 -7.17 12.64
CA SER A 138 -8.53 -8.31 13.27
C SER A 138 -7.80 -9.63 12.97
N PHE A 139 -7.27 -9.79 11.74
CA PHE A 139 -6.45 -10.94 11.38
C PHE A 139 -5.14 -10.98 12.17
N LEU A 140 -4.45 -9.84 12.32
CA LEU A 140 -3.23 -9.73 13.13
C LEU A 140 -3.50 -10.09 14.60
N ASP A 141 -4.61 -9.61 15.14
CA ASP A 141 -5.03 -9.93 16.51
C ASP A 141 -5.31 -11.41 16.69
N ALA A 142 -6.07 -12.03 15.79
CA ALA A 142 -6.43 -13.45 15.86
C ALA A 142 -5.23 -14.41 15.70
N ASN A 143 -4.14 -13.96 15.06
CA ASN A 143 -2.95 -14.76 14.80
C ASN A 143 -1.74 -14.38 15.68
N ASP A 144 -1.94 -13.50 16.67
CA ASP A 144 -0.89 -13.00 17.58
C ASP A 144 0.33 -12.40 16.85
N ILE A 145 0.09 -11.70 15.74
CA ILE A 145 1.16 -11.08 14.96
C ILE A 145 1.40 -9.64 15.45
N GLY A 146 2.62 -9.37 15.90
CA GLY A 146 3.09 -8.02 16.22
C GLY A 146 2.58 -7.45 17.54
N LYS A 147 1.89 -8.25 18.38
CA LYS A 147 1.28 -7.80 19.65
C LYS A 147 2.27 -7.29 20.68
N THR A 148 3.55 -7.62 20.58
CA THR A 148 4.58 -7.07 21.48
C THR A 148 5.07 -5.70 21.03
N HIS A 149 4.74 -5.24 19.82
CA HIS A 149 5.30 -4.01 19.24
C HIS A 149 4.33 -2.85 19.38
N SER A 150 4.82 -1.72 19.90
CA SER A 150 4.00 -0.50 19.99
C SER A 150 3.51 0.00 18.63
N ALA A 151 4.24 -0.30 17.55
CA ALA A 151 3.87 0.05 16.19
C ALA A 151 2.49 -0.49 15.78
N TYR A 152 2.13 -1.71 16.22
CA TYR A 152 0.84 -2.33 15.96
C TYR A 152 -0.31 -1.48 16.54
N TYR A 153 -0.26 -1.23 17.85
CA TYR A 153 -1.30 -0.47 18.55
C TYR A 153 -1.40 0.97 18.08
N ILE A 154 -0.26 1.62 17.80
CA ILE A 154 -0.24 3.01 17.30
C ILE A 154 -0.91 3.08 15.93
N ALA A 155 -0.54 2.20 15.00
CA ALA A 155 -1.11 2.20 13.66
C ALA A 155 -2.61 1.86 13.67
N TYR A 156 -3.01 0.87 14.47
CA TYR A 156 -4.42 0.50 14.59
C TYR A 156 -5.25 1.62 15.22
N ALA A 157 -4.78 2.24 16.31
CA ALA A 157 -5.48 3.36 16.92
C ALA A 157 -5.59 4.58 16.00
N LEU A 158 -4.55 4.89 15.21
CA LEU A 158 -4.61 5.95 14.21
C LEU A 158 -5.64 5.67 13.10
N HIS A 159 -5.77 4.41 12.68
CA HIS A 159 -6.81 4.01 11.74
C HIS A 159 -8.22 4.18 12.34
N MET A 160 -8.41 3.76 13.59
CA MET A 160 -9.70 3.96 14.27
C MET A 160 -10.03 5.44 14.47
N GLU A 161 -9.02 6.28 14.76
CA GLU A 161 -9.18 7.74 14.85
C GLU A 161 -9.58 8.38 13.52
N SER A 162 -9.07 7.90 12.38
CA SER A 162 -9.45 8.42 11.05
C SER A 162 -10.87 8.01 10.66
N LYS A 163 -11.37 6.89 11.19
CA LYS A 163 -12.76 6.44 11.08
C LYS A 163 -13.68 7.04 12.16
N SER A 164 -13.20 8.02 12.93
CA SER A 164 -13.94 8.66 14.05
C SER A 164 -14.35 7.70 15.18
N LYS A 165 -13.80 6.49 15.25
CA LYS A 165 -14.05 5.49 16.30
C LYS A 165 -13.16 5.75 17.53
N MET A 166 -13.37 6.90 18.19
CA MET A 166 -12.48 7.41 19.25
C MET A 166 -12.36 6.47 20.46
N LYS A 167 -13.48 5.85 20.88
CA LYS A 167 -13.48 4.89 21.99
C LYS A 167 -12.60 3.68 21.67
N ALA A 168 -12.76 3.10 20.47
CA ALA A 168 -11.94 1.97 20.05
C ALA A 168 -10.45 2.33 19.96
N ALA A 169 -10.12 3.52 19.42
CA ALA A 169 -8.74 4.01 19.40
C ALA A 169 -8.13 4.12 20.81
N ASN A 170 -8.91 4.63 21.77
CA ASN A 170 -8.51 4.69 23.18
C ASN A 170 -8.26 3.30 23.77
N ASP A 171 -9.17 2.37 23.54
CA ASP A 171 -9.11 1.02 24.09
C ASP A 171 -7.90 0.24 23.54
N ILE A 172 -7.60 0.39 22.24
CA ILE A 172 -6.42 -0.19 21.59
C ILE A 172 -5.11 0.36 22.19
N LEU A 173 -5.01 1.67 22.42
CA LEU A 173 -3.81 2.27 23.01
C LEU A 173 -3.61 1.81 24.46
N ASN A 174 -4.68 1.74 25.24
CA ASN A 174 -4.63 1.23 26.61
C ASN A 174 -4.26 -0.26 26.65
N LEU A 175 -4.80 -1.07 25.72
CA LEU A 175 -4.43 -2.48 25.59
C LEU A 175 -2.93 -2.63 25.35
N GLY A 176 -2.35 -1.89 24.41
CA GLY A 176 -0.91 -1.94 24.17
C GLY A 176 -0.07 -1.50 25.37
N ILE A 177 -0.55 -0.52 26.14
CA ILE A 177 0.14 -0.05 27.37
C ILE A 177 0.08 -1.15 28.44
N SER A 178 -1.07 -1.76 28.65
CA SER A 178 -1.25 -2.86 29.61
C SER A 178 -0.44 -4.11 29.24
N SER A 179 -0.25 -4.34 27.93
CA SER A 179 0.55 -5.43 27.39
C SER A 179 2.05 -5.13 27.36
N ASN A 180 2.46 -3.93 27.82
CA ASN A 180 3.85 -3.46 27.81
C ASN A 180 4.53 -3.56 26.43
N ALA A 181 3.82 -3.17 25.38
CA ALA A 181 4.33 -3.26 24.01
C ALA A 181 5.52 -2.32 23.77
N GLN A 182 6.59 -2.83 23.16
CA GLN A 182 7.87 -2.17 23.03
C GLN A 182 8.03 -1.42 21.69
N PRO A 183 8.74 -0.27 21.68
CA PRO A 183 9.14 0.52 22.85
C PRO A 183 7.92 1.21 23.49
N ILE A 184 7.78 1.05 24.81
CA ILE A 184 6.61 1.52 25.58
C ILE A 184 6.53 3.05 25.62
N GLU A 185 7.67 3.74 25.57
CA GLU A 185 7.75 5.20 25.55
C GLU A 185 7.04 5.77 24.32
N LYS A 186 7.25 5.15 23.15
CA LYS A 186 6.57 5.57 21.91
C LYS A 186 5.06 5.42 22.02
N LEU A 187 4.60 4.35 22.67
CA LEU A 187 3.17 4.13 22.87
C LEU A 187 2.56 5.16 23.83
N ARG A 188 3.24 5.45 24.95
CA ARG A 188 2.80 6.47 25.91
C ARG A 188 2.77 7.86 25.28
N ASP A 189 3.74 8.19 24.44
CA ASP A 189 3.76 9.47 23.72
C ASP A 189 2.70 9.54 22.63
N ALA A 190 2.42 8.44 21.92
CA ALA A 190 1.30 8.36 21.00
C ALA A 190 -0.04 8.54 21.73
N TYR A 191 -0.20 7.94 22.91
CA TYR A 191 -1.40 8.09 23.73
C TYR A 191 -1.61 9.53 24.21
N LYS A 192 -0.57 10.20 24.70
CA LYS A 192 -0.64 11.64 25.04
C LYS A 192 -1.09 12.49 23.85
N LYS A 193 -0.53 12.23 22.66
CA LYS A 193 -0.91 12.93 21.42
C LYS A 193 -2.36 12.66 21.03
N PHE A 194 -2.83 11.42 21.17
CA PHE A 194 -4.23 11.04 20.94
C PHE A 194 -5.18 11.79 21.88
N LEU A 195 -4.89 11.86 23.18
CA LEU A 195 -5.71 12.61 24.14
C LEU A 195 -5.75 14.11 23.79
N ALA A 196 -4.61 14.69 23.44
CA ALA A 196 -4.52 16.09 23.03
C ALA A 196 -5.33 16.40 21.76
N ARG A 197 -5.40 15.47 20.80
CA ARG A 197 -6.25 15.61 19.60
C ARG A 197 -7.73 15.44 19.92
N SER A 198 -8.06 14.47 20.77
CA SER A 198 -9.44 14.14 21.15
C SER A 198 -10.12 15.28 21.91
N MET A 199 -9.39 15.98 22.79
CA MET A 199 -9.91 17.14 23.54
C MET A 199 -10.13 18.39 22.67
N ARG A 200 -9.54 18.45 21.47
CA ARG A 200 -9.67 19.59 20.54
C ARG A 200 -10.83 19.42 19.55
N ARG A 201 -11.47 18.26 19.49
CA ARG A 201 -12.67 18.02 18.69
C ARG A 201 -13.89 18.17 19.62
N PRO A 202 -14.66 19.28 19.56
CA PRO A 202 -15.98 19.30 20.19
C PRO A 202 -16.84 18.24 19.52
N ASN A 203 -17.70 17.56 20.30
CA ASN A 203 -18.63 16.52 19.85
C ASN A 203 -19.47 17.00 18.65
N ALA A 204 -18.98 16.75 17.43
CA ALA A 204 -19.76 16.86 16.22
C ALA A 204 -20.51 15.54 16.07
N ILE A 205 -21.79 15.66 16.35
CA ILE A 205 -22.90 14.73 16.26
C ILE A 205 -22.71 13.67 15.15
N GLU A 206 -23.03 12.44 15.55
CA GLU A 206 -23.33 11.27 14.71
C GLU A 206 -24.07 11.68 13.42
N GLU A 207 -23.42 11.59 12.26
CA GLU A 207 -24.13 11.56 10.99
C GLU A 207 -23.54 10.48 10.07
N GLU A 208 -24.48 9.68 9.61
CA GLU A 208 -24.41 8.41 8.92
C GLU A 208 -24.21 8.61 7.40
N LEU A 209 -23.53 7.65 6.75
CA LEU A 209 -23.61 7.28 5.32
C LEU A 209 -22.87 8.24 4.33
N LYS A 210 -22.10 7.82 3.31
CA LYS A 210 -22.04 6.60 2.48
C LYS A 210 -20.61 6.36 1.98
N GLU A 211 -20.23 5.08 1.84
CA GLU A 211 -19.04 4.65 1.09
C GLU A 211 -19.25 4.84 -0.41
N ASP A 212 -18.25 5.38 -1.10
CA ASP A 212 -18.18 5.43 -2.56
C ASP A 212 -16.88 4.75 -3.04
N ASP A 213 -17.05 3.97 -4.10
CA ASP A 213 -16.21 2.88 -4.59
C ASP A 213 -14.73 3.22 -4.86
N LEU A 214 -13.83 2.46 -4.23
CA LEU A 214 -12.48 2.19 -4.70
C LEU A 214 -12.36 0.70 -5.05
N PRO A 215 -11.45 0.28 -5.95
CA PRO A 215 -11.37 -1.10 -6.41
C PRO A 215 -11.16 -2.06 -5.25
N VAL A 216 -12.21 -2.84 -4.93
CA VAL A 216 -12.27 -3.78 -3.82
C VAL A 216 -11.29 -4.92 -4.08
N ARG A 217 -10.26 -5.02 -3.23
CA ARG A 217 -9.48 -6.24 -3.04
C ARG A 217 -9.70 -6.72 -1.62
N SER A 218 -10.63 -7.67 -1.47
CA SER A 218 -10.91 -8.34 -0.20
C SER A 218 -9.89 -9.45 0.06
N PHE A 219 -9.31 -9.46 1.27
CA PHE A 219 -8.38 -10.50 1.73
C PHE A 219 -9.06 -11.87 1.69
N GLY A 220 -8.49 -12.82 0.94
CA GLY A 220 -8.99 -14.20 0.85
C GLY A 220 -9.71 -14.57 -0.45
N THR A 221 -9.87 -13.65 -1.41
CA THR A 221 -10.39 -14.01 -2.74
C THR A 221 -9.26 -14.61 -3.58
N VAL A 222 -9.17 -15.95 -3.59
CA VAL A 222 -8.36 -16.70 -4.56
C VAL A 222 -8.79 -16.29 -5.96
N LEU A 223 -7.84 -15.85 -6.79
CA LEU A 223 -8.07 -15.54 -8.20
C LEU A 223 -8.58 -16.81 -8.92
N ALA A 224 -9.90 -16.93 -9.06
CA ALA A 224 -10.49 -17.86 -10.00
C ALA A 224 -10.11 -17.40 -11.41
N ARG A 225 -9.34 -18.25 -12.08
CA ARG A 225 -8.96 -18.14 -13.47
C ARG A 225 -10.22 -18.21 -14.34
N GLY A 226 -10.55 -17.10 -15.01
CA GLY A 226 -11.31 -17.09 -16.26
C GLY A 226 -12.61 -16.30 -16.25
N GLU A 227 -12.57 -15.09 -16.81
CA GLU A 227 -13.74 -14.48 -17.47
C GLU A 227 -13.30 -13.65 -18.69
N SER A 228 -12.68 -14.30 -19.68
CA SER A 228 -12.58 -13.76 -21.06
C SER A 228 -13.85 -14.05 -21.88
N GLN A 229 -15.01 -14.22 -21.24
CA GLN A 229 -16.23 -14.70 -21.92
C GLN A 229 -17.50 -13.90 -21.60
N ARG A 230 -17.38 -12.61 -21.24
CA ARG A 230 -18.54 -11.71 -21.13
C ARG A 230 -18.60 -10.59 -22.18
N GLN A 231 -17.62 -10.52 -23.08
CA GLN A 231 -17.65 -9.59 -24.23
C GLN A 231 -18.14 -10.21 -25.55
N ALA A 232 -18.34 -11.54 -25.62
CA ALA A 232 -18.79 -12.21 -26.85
C ALA A 232 -20.33 -12.36 -26.97
N ILE A 233 -21.09 -12.13 -25.89
CA ILE A 233 -22.56 -12.32 -25.92
C ILE A 233 -23.30 -10.99 -26.21
N LYS A 234 -22.72 -9.83 -25.88
CA LYS A 234 -23.31 -8.52 -26.23
C LYS A 234 -23.19 -8.15 -27.71
N THR A 235 -22.31 -8.80 -28.47
CA THR A 235 -22.17 -8.58 -29.92
C THR A 235 -23.13 -9.44 -30.76
N PHE A 236 -23.73 -10.49 -30.18
CA PHE A 236 -24.68 -11.37 -30.88
C PHE A 236 -26.14 -10.90 -30.77
N GLU A 237 -26.50 -10.12 -29.75
CA GLU A 237 -27.86 -9.58 -29.60
C GLU A 237 -28.07 -8.24 -30.35
N LEU A 238 -27.00 -7.46 -30.56
CA LEU A 238 -27.07 -6.22 -31.37
C LEU A 238 -27.14 -6.46 -32.89
N GLY A 239 -26.82 -7.67 -33.36
CA GLY A 239 -26.93 -8.06 -34.77
C GLY A 239 -28.34 -8.52 -35.19
N ARG A 240 -29.19 -8.93 -34.24
CA ARG A 240 -30.54 -9.46 -34.53
C ARG A 240 -31.63 -8.38 -34.65
N ASN A 241 -31.38 -7.19 -34.10
CA ASN A 241 -32.34 -6.08 -34.13
C ASN A 241 -32.17 -5.12 -35.33
N LYS A 242 -31.17 -5.34 -36.20
CA LYS A 242 -30.97 -4.57 -37.45
C LYS A 242 -31.50 -5.25 -38.72
N LEU A 243 -32.12 -6.42 -38.62
CA LEU A 243 -32.70 -7.16 -39.77
C LEU A 243 -34.24 -7.21 -39.75
N LYS A 244 -34.90 -6.38 -38.92
CA LYS A 244 -36.38 -6.27 -38.84
C LYS A 244 -36.91 -4.86 -39.11
N GLN A 245 -36.12 -3.98 -39.72
CA GLN A 245 -36.55 -2.62 -40.04
C GLN A 245 -36.46 -2.24 -41.53
N ASP A 246 -36.16 -3.19 -42.42
CA ASP A 246 -36.34 -3.03 -43.87
C ASP A 246 -37.27 -4.13 -44.38
N GLN A 247 -38.57 -3.91 -44.21
CA GLN A 247 -39.64 -4.43 -45.07
C GLN A 247 -40.86 -3.51 -44.95
#